data_AF-A0A067W2I0-F1
#
_entry.id   AF-A0A067W2I0-F1
#
_cell.length_a   1.000
_cell.length_b   1.000
_cell.length_c   1.000
_cell.angle_alpha   90.00
_cell.angle_beta   90.00
_cell.angle_gamma   90.00
#
_symmetry.space_group_name_H-M   'P 1'
#
loop_
_entity.id
_entity.type
_entity.pdbx_description
1 polymer ?
#
loop_
_entity_poly.entity_id
_entity_poly.type
_entity_poly.pdbx_seq_one_letter_code
_entity_poly.pdbx_strand_id
1 'polypeptide(L)'
;MDFKMFTQLVSEIDQTTRTYVTDISSQAIVTITPFVSIGLSIAFIVYGWLIMRGAVEMPLAGFLSRCLRISIITSIALTAGLYQTEIVNLIIEMP
;
A
#
# COMPACT_ATOMS: atom_id res chain seq x y z
N MET A 1 28.60 22.94 27.50
CA MET A 1 28.01 21.57 27.52
C MET A 1 26.63 21.54 26.86
N ASP A 2 26.09 22.67 26.40
CA ASP A 2 24.74 22.79 25.81
C ASP A 2 24.56 22.25 24.39
N PHE A 3 25.61 22.29 23.56
CA PHE A 3 25.49 21.88 22.15
C PHE A 3 25.06 20.41 22.01
N LYS A 4 25.53 19.53 22.90
CA LYS A 4 25.16 18.10 22.92
C LYS A 4 23.69 17.85 23.26
N MET A 5 23.12 18.64 24.17
CA MET A 5 21.70 18.49 24.55
C MET A 5 20.78 18.87 23.40
N PHE A 6 21.11 19.95 22.67
CA PHE A 6 20.37 20.33 21.46
C PHE A 6 20.47 19.28 20.36
N THR A 7 21.65 18.66 20.16
CA THR A 7 21.80 17.59 19.17
C THR A 7 21.02 16.34 19.56
N GLN A 8 21.01 15.97 20.85
CA GLN A 8 20.25 14.82 21.37
C GLN A 8 18.74 15.03 21.20
N LEU A 9 18.23 16.20 21.59
CA LEU A 9 16.81 16.54 21.44
C LEU A 9 16.36 16.55 19.98
N VAL A 10 17.17 17.10 19.07
CA VAL A 10 16.85 17.07 17.63
C VAL A 10 16.84 15.64 17.10
N SER A 11 17.78 14.79 17.52
CA SER A 11 17.77 13.38 17.12
C SER A 11 16.56 12.59 17.64
N GLU A 12 16.11 12.87 18.87
CA GLU A 12 14.94 12.24 19.47
C GLU A 12 13.64 12.69 18.79
N ILE A 13 13.56 13.97 18.42
CA ILE A 13 12.43 14.52 17.65
C ILE A 13 12.41 13.90 16.23
N ASP A 14 13.54 13.81 15.54
CA ASP A 14 13.62 13.20 14.22
C ASP A 14 13.26 11.70 14.27
N GLN A 15 13.75 10.99 15.28
CA GLN A 15 13.45 9.58 15.48
C GLN A 15 11.95 9.38 15.77
N THR A 16 11.39 10.16 16.69
CA THR A 16 9.96 10.09 17.04
C THR A 16 9.09 10.43 15.83
N THR A 17 9.45 11.45 15.06
CA THR A 17 8.71 11.89 13.87
C THR A 17 8.76 10.81 12.79
N ARG A 18 9.91 10.19 12.56
CA ARG A 18 10.06 9.09 11.61
C ARG A 18 9.24 7.87 12.02
N THR A 19 9.29 7.48 13.29
CA THR A 19 8.46 6.40 13.83
C THR A 19 6.98 6.71 13.68
N TYR A 20 6.53 7.91 14.06
CA TYR A 20 5.11 8.30 13.95
C TYR A 20 4.61 8.29 12.51
N VAL A 21 5.36 8.86 11.56
CA VAL A 21 4.94 8.95 10.16
C VAL A 21 4.92 7.55 9.52
N THR A 22 5.90 6.71 9.85
CA THR A 22 6.02 5.36 9.29
C THR A 22 4.99 4.40 9.90
N ASP A 23 4.80 4.44 11.22
CA ASP A 23 3.86 3.57 11.93
C ASP A 23 2.41 3.89 11.58
N ILE A 24 2.03 5.17 11.54
CA ILE A 24 0.67 5.56 11.14
C ILE A 24 0.39 5.16 9.70
N SER A 25 1.33 5.40 8.79
CA SER A 25 1.17 5.06 7.38
C SER A 25 1.04 3.54 7.19
N SER A 26 1.92 2.77 7.84
CA SER A 26 1.90 1.30 7.80
C SER A 26 0.60 0.75 8.39
N GLN A 27 0.16 1.26 9.54
CA GLN A 27 -1.07 0.81 10.20
C GLN A 27 -2.32 1.15 9.39
N ALA A 28 -2.35 2.30 8.73
CA ALA A 28 -3.44 2.65 7.81
C ALA A 28 -3.51 1.69 6.61
N ILE A 29 -2.35 1.31 6.06
CA ILE A 29 -2.26 0.38 4.93
C ILE A 29 -2.70 -1.03 5.33
N VAL A 30 -2.25 -1.53 6.49
CA VAL A 30 -2.70 -2.82 7.04
C VAL A 30 -4.22 -2.82 7.25
N THR A 31 -4.77 -1.70 7.72
CA THR A 31 -6.22 -1.55 7.95
C THR A 31 -7.01 -1.54 6.64
N ILE A 32 -6.54 -0.86 5.59
CA ILE A 32 -7.29 -0.73 4.32
C ILE A 32 -7.16 -1.97 3.43
N THR A 33 -6.07 -2.73 3.55
CA THR A 33 -5.78 -3.95 2.77
C THR A 33 -6.96 -4.93 2.67
N PRO A 34 -7.59 -5.38 3.76
CA PRO A 34 -8.72 -6.32 3.68
C PRO A 34 -9.91 -5.74 2.93
N PHE A 35 -10.20 -4.45 3.08
CA PHE A 35 -11.31 -3.79 2.38
C PHE A 35 -11.08 -3.73 0.88
N VAL A 36 -9.85 -3.39 0.46
CA VAL A 36 -9.47 -3.39 -0.95
C VAL A 36 -9.57 -4.79 -1.55
N SER A 37 -9.09 -5.81 -0.84
CA SER A 37 -9.15 -7.21 -1.31
C SER A 37 -10.59 -7.69 -1.49
N ILE A 38 -11.47 -7.43 -0.52
CA ILE A 38 -12.89 -7.79 -0.60
C ILE A 38 -13.60 -7.00 -1.70
N GLY A 39 -13.37 -5.68 -1.77
CA GLY A 39 -13.97 -4.82 -2.78
C GLY A 39 -13.57 -5.21 -4.19
N LEU A 40 -12.29 -5.55 -4.41
CA LEU A 40 -11.80 -6.02 -5.69
C LEU A 40 -12.40 -7.38 -6.07
N SER A 41 -12.51 -8.30 -5.11
CA SER A 41 -13.15 -9.60 -5.31
C SER A 41 -14.60 -9.46 -5.76
N ILE A 42 -15.37 -8.61 -5.07
CA ILE A 42 -16.77 -8.32 -5.42
C ILE A 42 -16.85 -7.69 -6.82
N ALA A 43 -15.99 -6.72 -7.12
CA ALA A 43 -15.97 -6.08 -8.42
C ALA A 43 -15.72 -7.08 -9.56
N PHE A 44 -14.77 -7.99 -9.39
CA PHE A 44 -14.48 -9.03 -10.37
C PHE A 44 -15.65 -10.00 -10.55
N ILE A 45 -16.29 -10.43 -9.46
CA ILE A 45 -17.45 -11.33 -9.52
C ILE A 45 -18.62 -10.67 -10.25
N VAL A 46 -18.98 -9.44 -9.85
CA VAL A 46 -20.11 -8.70 -10.44
C VAL A 46 -19.85 -8.41 -11.92
N TYR A 47 -18.65 -7.98 -12.28
CA TYR A 47 -18.32 -7.64 -13.66
C TYR A 47 -18.25 -8.90 -14.55
N GLY A 48 -17.69 -10.00 -14.04
CA GLY A 48 -17.70 -11.30 -14.71
C GLY A 48 -19.13 -11.81 -14.92
N TRP A 49 -20.01 -11.63 -13.92
CA TRP A 49 -21.43 -11.97 -14.03
C TRP A 49 -22.14 -11.16 -15.12
N LEU A 50 -21.87 -9.84 -15.21
CA LEU A 50 -22.44 -8.99 -16.25
C LEU A 50 -22.01 -9.40 -17.67
N ILE A 51 -20.77 -9.85 -17.83
CA ILE A 51 -20.27 -10.39 -19.10
C ILE A 51 -20.96 -11.71 -19.44
N MET A 52 -21.08 -12.65 -18.47
CA MET A 52 -21.79 -13.92 -18.69
C MET A 52 -23.27 -13.71 -19.03
N ARG A 53 -23.90 -12.68 -18.49
CA ARG A 53 -25.29 -12.30 -18.80
C ARG A 53 -25.43 -11.61 -20.17
N GLY A 54 -24.32 -11.32 -20.86
CA GLY A 54 -24.33 -10.59 -22.13
C GLY A 54 -24.72 -9.11 -21.99
N ALA A 55 -24.77 -8.56 -20.77
CA ALA A 55 -25.05 -7.14 -20.55
C ALA A 55 -23.84 -6.24 -20.90
N VAL A 56 -22.65 -6.84 -21.00
CA VAL A 56 -21.40 -6.19 -21.40
C VAL A 56 -20.79 -6.98 -22.55
N GLU A 57 -20.63 -6.33 -23.70
CA GLU A 57 -20.06 -6.92 -24.92
C GLU A 57 -18.52 -6.95 -24.86
N MET A 58 -17.96 -7.62 -23.85
CA MET A 58 -16.51 -7.78 -23.71
C MET A 58 -16.13 -9.26 -23.76
N PRO A 59 -15.14 -9.65 -24.59
CA PRO A 59 -14.62 -11.01 -24.57
C PRO A 59 -14.04 -11.38 -23.20
N LEU A 60 -14.29 -12.61 -22.72
CA LEU A 60 -13.79 -13.09 -21.42
C LEU A 60 -12.26 -12.97 -21.28
N ALA A 61 -11.52 -13.22 -22.37
CA ALA A 61 -10.07 -13.05 -22.39
C ALA A 61 -9.65 -11.58 -22.15
N GLY A 62 -10.42 -10.62 -22.67
CA GLY A 62 -10.20 -9.19 -22.45
C GLY A 62 -10.47 -8.79 -20.99
N PHE A 63 -11.49 -9.39 -20.37
CA PHE A 63 -11.75 -9.21 -18.94
C PHE A 63 -10.63 -9.76 -18.07
N LEU A 64 -10.13 -10.97 -18.37
CA LEU A 64 -9.02 -11.57 -17.62
C LEU A 64 -7.76 -10.71 -17.68
N SER A 65 -7.42 -10.16 -18.86
CA SER A 65 -6.28 -9.23 -19.00
C SER A 65 -6.46 -7.97 -18.15
N ARG A 66 -7.68 -7.43 -18.06
CA ARG A 66 -7.98 -6.30 -17.18
C ARG A 66 -7.82 -6.67 -15.71
N CYS A 67 -8.38 -7.81 -15.28
CA CYS A 67 -8.23 -8.29 -13.90
C CYS A 67 -6.77 -8.45 -13.50
N LEU A 68 -5.94 -9.05 -14.37
CA LEU A 68 -4.49 -9.20 -14.14
C LEU A 68 -3.78 -7.86 -13.98
N ARG A 69 -4.08 -6.87 -14.84
CA ARG A 69 -3.48 -5.53 -14.73
C ARG A 69 -3.87 -4.87 -13.41
N ILE A 70 -5.16 -4.94 -13.05
CA ILE A 70 -5.65 -4.34 -11.80
C ILE A 70 -5.02 -5.04 -10.59
N SER A 71 -4.92 -6.38 -10.59
CA SER A 71 -4.31 -7.11 -9.47
C SER A 71 -2.83 -6.80 -9.30
N ILE A 72 -2.07 -6.65 -10.40
CA ILE A 72 -0.66 -6.25 -10.34
C ILE A 72 -0.51 -4.85 -9.75
N ILE A 73 -1.26 -3.87 -10.26
CA ILE A 73 -1.20 -2.48 -9.78
C ILE A 73 -1.60 -2.42 -8.29
N THR A 74 -2.68 -3.13 -7.92
CA THR A 74 -3.18 -3.15 -6.55
C THR A 74 -2.19 -3.83 -5.60
N SER A 75 -1.56 -4.92 -6.05
CA SER A 75 -0.52 -5.60 -5.28
C SER A 75 0.68 -4.68 -5.04
N ILE A 76 1.17 -3.98 -6.06
CA ILE A 76 2.27 -3.02 -5.92
C ILE A 76 1.86 -1.87 -4.99
N ALA A 77 0.63 -1.34 -5.10
CA ALA A 77 0.17 -0.25 -4.25
C ALA A 77 0.09 -0.63 -2.77
N LEU A 78 -0.45 -1.82 -2.46
CA LEU A 78 -0.53 -2.34 -1.09
C LEU A 78 0.85 -2.67 -0.52
N THR A 79 1.71 -3.24 -1.36
CA THR A 79 3.03 -3.72 -0.98
C THR A 79 4.04 -2.57 -0.84
N ALA A 80 3.97 -1.54 -1.70
CA ALA A 80 4.78 -0.33 -1.56
C ALA A 80 4.52 0.41 -0.24
N GLY A 81 3.28 0.34 0.25
CA GLY A 81 2.93 0.85 1.57
C GLY A 81 3.64 0.13 2.72
N LEU A 82 3.83 -1.19 2.61
CA LEU A 82 4.54 -1.99 3.61
C LEU A 82 6.07 -1.82 3.49
N TYR A 83 6.60 -1.81 2.26
CA TYR A 83 8.02 -1.61 1.98
C TYR A 83 8.53 -0.21 2.27
N GLN A 84 7.67 0.81 2.36
CA GLN A 84 8.08 2.15 2.76
C GLN A 84 8.81 2.12 4.11
N THR A 85 8.38 1.26 5.05
CA THR A 85 9.04 1.08 6.35
C THR A 85 10.44 0.48 6.20
N GLU A 86 10.60 -0.54 5.36
CA GLU A 86 11.90 -1.17 5.10
C GLU A 86 12.86 -0.25 4.35
N ILE A 87 12.38 0.51 3.37
CA ILE A 87 13.19 1.49 2.64
C ILE A 87 13.64 2.62 3.56
N VAL A 88 12.76 3.10 4.44
CA VAL A 88 13.12 4.12 5.45
C VAL A 88 14.18 3.58 6.41
N ASN A 89 14.03 2.35 6.90
CA ASN A 89 15.03 1.71 7.76
C ASN A 89 16.37 1.54 7.04
N LEU A 90 16.36 1.09 5.77
CA LEU A 90 17.58 0.98 4.96
C LEU A 90 18.26 2.34 4.73
N ILE A 91 17.50 3.41 4.49
CA ILE A 91 18.06 4.77 4.32
C ILE A 91 18.64 5.30 5.64
N ILE A 92 18.05 4.94 6.78
CA ILE A 92 18.54 5.33 8.10
C ILE A 92 19.78 4.53 8.51
N GLU A 93 19.86 3.26 8.12
CA GLU A 93 21.00 2.37 8.40
C GLU A 93 22.17 2.56 7.42
N MET A 94 21.94 3.20 6.26
CA MET A 94 23.03 3.61 5.38
C MET A 94 23.80 4.79 6.01
N PRO A 95 25.14 4.70 6.08
CA PRO A 95 25.99 5.70 6.72
C PRO A 95 25.97 7.07 6.04
#